data_AF-A0A9N9KDJ6-F1
#
_entry.id   AF-A0A9N9KDJ6-F1
#
_cell.length_a   1.000
_cell.length_b   1.000
_cell.length_c   1.000
_cell.angle_alpha   90.00
_cell.angle_beta   90.00
_cell.angle_gamma   90.00
#
_symmetry.space_group_name_H-M   'P 1'
#
loop_
_entity.id
_entity.type
_entity.pdbx_description
1 polymer ?
#
loop_
_entity_poly.entity_id
_entity_poly.type
_entity_poly.pdbx_seq_one_letter_code
_entity_poly.pdbx_strand_id
1 'polypeptide(L)'
;DANENLILNENSIQENFSAENNHDTSKDLEQPPVNEIYEEQFANDEEGIYYPIPHKNGEGNRCETPLAKHYITSFEKDVLSSEYEEAKAALKMNAACSYWIGSRERIMNQMVIYKDHPEILDMGYDSNNGTPVGMIIPQTLTMGTITRRAVEKTWMTA
;
A
#
# COMPACT_ATOMS: atom_id res chain seq x y z
N ASP A 1 -2.52 72.27 22.36
CA ASP A 1 -1.77 71.26 21.60
C ASP A 1 -2.20 69.88 22.01
N ALA A 2 -2.46 69.08 20.99
CA ALA A 2 -3.33 67.91 20.96
C ALA A 2 -2.86 66.71 21.81
N ASN A 3 -3.86 65.97 22.33
CA ASN A 3 -4.04 64.50 22.30
C ASN A 3 -2.82 63.65 21.88
N GLU A 4 -2.55 62.45 22.42
CA GLU A 4 -3.49 61.35 22.59
C GLU A 4 -2.86 60.14 23.33
N ASN A 5 -3.74 59.26 23.79
CA ASN A 5 -3.51 58.08 24.62
C ASN A 5 -2.63 57.01 23.98
N LEU A 6 -1.70 56.45 24.76
CA LEU A 6 -1.00 55.19 24.45
C LEU A 6 -1.85 54.01 24.94
N ILE A 7 -2.85 53.63 24.15
CA ILE A 7 -3.52 52.32 24.27
C ILE A 7 -3.02 51.49 23.10
N LEU A 8 -2.20 50.48 23.41
CA LEU A 8 -1.71 49.50 22.45
C LEU A 8 -2.93 48.72 21.91
N ASN A 9 -3.22 48.94 20.63
CA ASN A 9 -4.34 48.33 19.92
C ASN A 9 -3.95 46.92 19.45
N GLU A 10 -4.61 45.89 20.01
CA GLU A 10 -4.44 44.46 19.66
C GLU A 10 -4.74 44.15 18.19
N ASN A 11 -5.30 45.10 17.45
CA ASN A 11 -5.62 44.96 16.02
C ASN A 11 -4.37 44.98 15.10
N SER A 12 -3.24 45.49 15.56
CA SER A 12 -2.02 45.63 14.74
C SER A 12 -1.24 44.31 14.53
N ILE A 13 -1.53 43.28 15.33
CA ILE A 13 -0.92 41.94 15.18
C ILE A 13 -1.76 41.06 14.23
N GLN A 14 -3.05 41.33 14.09
CA GLN A 14 -3.94 40.55 13.20
C GLN A 14 -3.86 40.96 11.73
N GLU A 15 -3.55 42.21 11.41
CA GLU A 15 -3.40 42.65 10.02
C GLU A 15 -2.12 42.11 9.37
N ASN A 16 -1.03 41.97 10.12
CA ASN A 16 0.24 41.47 9.57
C ASN A 16 0.27 39.95 9.35
N PHE A 17 -0.62 39.16 9.99
CA PHE A 17 -0.72 37.72 9.75
C PHE A 17 -1.57 37.38 8.51
N SER A 18 -2.35 38.35 8.03
CA SER A 18 -3.25 38.19 6.89
C SER A 18 -2.60 38.54 5.54
N ALA A 19 -1.42 39.16 5.55
CA ALA A 19 -0.77 39.66 4.34
C ALA A 19 0.27 38.72 3.70
N GLU A 20 0.74 37.67 4.41
CA GLU A 20 1.77 36.75 3.88
C GLU A 20 1.24 35.40 3.37
N ASN A 21 -0.06 35.11 3.49
CA ASN A 21 -0.65 33.85 3.02
C ASN A 21 -1.44 33.96 1.70
N ASN A 22 -1.34 35.10 0.99
CA ASN A 22 -1.90 35.24 -0.36
C ASN A 22 -0.92 34.75 -1.44
N HIS A 23 -0.36 33.55 -1.27
CA HIS A 23 0.11 32.81 -2.45
C HIS A 23 -1.09 32.04 -2.97
N ASP A 24 -1.83 32.68 -3.85
CA ASP A 24 -2.91 32.11 -4.64
C ASP A 24 -2.33 30.98 -5.52
N THR A 25 -2.19 29.78 -4.95
CA THR A 25 -1.76 28.56 -5.65
C THR A 25 -2.87 28.01 -6.56
N SER A 26 -3.98 28.74 -6.75
CA SER A 26 -5.02 28.38 -7.73
C SER A 26 -4.56 28.56 -9.18
N LYS A 27 -3.43 29.25 -9.43
CA LYS A 27 -2.97 29.57 -10.79
C LYS A 27 -2.08 28.54 -11.47
N ASP A 28 -1.54 27.55 -10.76
CA ASP A 28 -0.62 26.56 -11.34
C ASP A 28 -1.15 25.12 -11.32
N LEU A 29 -2.45 24.94 -11.13
CA LEU A 29 -3.10 23.69 -11.54
C LEU A 29 -3.21 23.71 -13.07
N GLU A 30 -2.10 23.35 -13.74
CA GLU A 30 -2.14 22.95 -15.15
C GLU A 30 -3.35 22.02 -15.31
N GLN A 31 -4.30 22.46 -16.13
CA GLN A 31 -5.53 21.71 -16.36
C GLN A 31 -5.13 20.26 -16.67
N PRO A 32 -5.68 19.28 -15.93
CA PRO A 32 -5.31 17.90 -16.16
C PRO A 32 -5.56 17.59 -17.63
N PRO A 33 -4.59 16.98 -18.34
CA PRO A 33 -4.72 16.70 -19.76
C PRO A 33 -6.03 15.94 -20.00
N VAL A 34 -6.77 16.40 -21.01
CA VAL A 34 -8.09 15.90 -21.42
C VAL A 34 -7.98 14.41 -21.71
N ASN A 35 -8.27 13.59 -20.69
CA ASN A 35 -8.47 12.14 -20.84
C ASN A 35 -9.99 11.91 -20.81
N GLU A 36 -10.50 11.20 -21.82
CA GLU A 36 -11.91 11.05 -22.22
C GLU A 36 -12.83 10.30 -21.22
N ILE A 37 -12.46 10.17 -19.94
CA ILE A 37 -13.29 9.46 -18.95
C ILE A 37 -13.25 10.19 -17.62
N TYR A 38 -13.79 11.40 -17.57
CA TYR A 38 -14.30 11.97 -16.33
C TYR A 38 -15.80 11.78 -16.35
N GLU A 39 -16.35 11.12 -15.34
CA GLU A 39 -17.80 11.02 -15.21
C GLU A 39 -18.35 12.44 -15.03
N GLU A 40 -19.26 12.87 -15.91
CA GLU A 40 -19.80 14.25 -15.94
C GLU A 40 -20.38 14.71 -14.60
N GLN A 41 -20.80 13.75 -13.77
CA GLN A 41 -21.32 13.98 -12.43
C GLN A 41 -20.31 14.64 -11.47
N PHE A 42 -19.01 14.39 -11.63
CA PHE A 42 -17.97 14.98 -10.78
C PHE A 42 -17.37 16.26 -11.37
N ALA A 43 -17.58 16.51 -12.66
CA ALA A 43 -17.08 17.73 -13.32
C ALA A 43 -17.90 18.98 -12.93
N ASN A 44 -19.18 18.79 -12.59
CA ASN A 44 -20.11 19.86 -12.22
C ASN A 44 -20.51 19.81 -10.74
N ASP A 45 -19.79 19.04 -9.92
CA ASP A 45 -20.04 18.99 -8.48
C ASP A 45 -19.50 20.27 -7.82
N GLU A 46 -20.41 21.13 -7.37
CA GLU A 46 -20.09 22.37 -6.64
C GLU A 46 -20.07 22.18 -5.11
N GLU A 47 -20.52 21.02 -4.60
CA GLU A 47 -20.60 20.75 -3.15
C GLU A 47 -19.36 19.99 -2.62
N GLY A 48 -18.74 19.16 -3.45
CA GLY A 48 -17.60 18.31 -3.06
C GLY A 48 -16.24 19.02 -3.02
N ILE A 49 -15.39 18.64 -2.06
CA ILE A 49 -13.96 19.00 -2.04
C ILE A 49 -13.14 17.75 -2.34
N TYR A 50 -12.36 17.82 -3.42
CA TYR A 50 -11.57 16.69 -3.92
C TYR A 50 -10.08 16.87 -3.65
N TYR A 51 -9.45 15.81 -3.14
CA TYR A 51 -8.01 15.76 -2.91
C TYR A 51 -7.36 14.63 -3.70
N PRO A 52 -6.16 14.84 -4.28
CA PRO A 52 -5.41 13.76 -4.90
C PRO A 52 -4.97 12.74 -3.85
N ILE A 53 -5.06 11.45 -4.18
CA ILE A 53 -4.56 10.39 -3.31
C ILE A 53 -3.03 10.50 -3.21
N PRO A 54 -2.45 10.55 -1.99
CA PRO A 54 -1.00 10.71 -1.81
C PRO A 54 -0.21 9.54 -2.41
N HIS A 55 0.80 9.84 -3.24
CA HIS A 55 1.65 8.82 -3.82
C HIS A 55 2.92 8.56 -2.99
N LYS A 56 3.43 7.33 -3.01
CA LYS A 56 4.64 6.92 -2.25
C LYS A 56 5.90 7.72 -2.59
N ASN A 57 6.00 8.26 -3.80
CA ASN A 57 7.18 9.01 -4.30
C ASN A 57 7.09 10.53 -4.01
N GLY A 58 6.08 10.98 -3.26
CA GLY A 58 5.92 12.39 -2.89
C GLY A 58 4.91 13.15 -3.75
N GLU A 59 4.74 14.42 -3.39
CA GLU A 59 3.79 15.37 -3.98
C GLU A 59 4.07 15.59 -5.48
N GLY A 60 3.00 15.69 -6.28
CA GLY A 60 3.07 15.82 -7.74
C GLY A 60 2.97 14.50 -8.53
N ASN A 61 3.12 13.35 -7.87
CA ASN A 61 2.92 12.05 -8.53
C ASN A 61 1.46 11.58 -8.39
N ARG A 62 0.89 11.06 -9.47
CA ARG A 62 -0.47 10.52 -9.49
C ARG A 62 -0.51 9.11 -8.89
N CYS A 63 -1.67 8.74 -8.39
CA CYS A 63 -1.94 7.41 -7.82
C CYS A 63 -1.82 6.27 -8.84
N GLU A 64 -2.04 6.57 -10.13
CA GLU A 64 -2.14 5.64 -11.27
C GLU A 64 -3.27 4.61 -11.08
N THR A 65 -3.13 3.70 -10.12
CA THR A 65 -4.15 2.72 -9.76
C THR A 65 -4.44 2.71 -8.26
N PRO A 66 -5.72 2.84 -7.84
CA PRO A 66 -6.10 2.72 -6.44
C PRO A 66 -5.90 1.30 -5.90
N LEU A 67 -5.75 0.29 -6.77
CA LEU A 67 -5.46 -1.10 -6.38
C LEU A 67 -3.96 -1.37 -6.18
N ALA A 68 -3.12 -0.33 -6.19
CA ALA A 68 -1.69 -0.51 -6.04
C ALA A 68 -1.33 -1.04 -4.64
N LYS A 69 -0.24 -1.81 -4.58
CA LYS A 69 0.25 -2.46 -3.34
C LYS A 69 0.43 -1.50 -2.16
N HIS A 70 0.85 -0.26 -2.43
CA HIS A 70 1.08 0.74 -1.38
C HIS A 70 -0.20 1.28 -0.74
N TYR A 71 -1.36 1.12 -1.38
CA TYR A 71 -2.64 1.55 -0.81
C TYR A 71 -3.38 0.44 -0.06
N ILE A 72 -3.03 -0.84 -0.29
CA ILE A 72 -3.68 -1.99 0.36
C ILE A 72 -3.75 -1.81 1.89
N THR A 73 -2.65 -1.37 2.52
CA THR A 73 -2.62 -1.15 3.97
C THR A 73 -3.53 -0.02 4.43
N SER A 74 -3.79 0.97 3.58
CA SER A 74 -4.71 2.08 3.86
C SER A 74 -6.17 1.64 3.73
N PHE A 75 -6.46 0.71 2.81
CA PHE A 75 -7.76 0.05 2.72
C PHE A 75 -8.02 -0.91 3.88
N GLU A 76 -7.00 -1.65 4.34
CA GLU A 76 -7.12 -2.53 5.52
C GLU A 76 -7.36 -1.75 6.82
N LYS A 77 -6.86 -0.52 6.92
CA LYS A 77 -7.08 0.39 8.05
C LYS A 77 -8.36 1.22 7.91
N ASP A 78 -9.16 0.97 6.87
CA ASP A 78 -10.36 1.75 6.52
C ASP A 78 -10.11 3.27 6.37
N VAL A 79 -8.86 3.68 6.11
CA VAL A 79 -8.50 5.10 5.83
C VAL A 79 -8.94 5.49 4.42
N LEU A 80 -8.77 4.56 3.47
CA LEU A 80 -9.35 4.65 2.14
C LEU A 80 -10.48 3.63 2.06
N SER A 81 -11.67 4.05 1.66
CA SER A 81 -12.80 3.15 1.45
C SER A 81 -13.71 3.68 0.34
N SER A 82 -14.63 2.85 -0.11
CA SER A 82 -15.68 3.25 -1.07
C SER A 82 -17.01 3.34 -0.34
N GLU A 83 -17.97 4.10 -0.87
CA GLU A 83 -19.35 4.09 -0.38
C GLU A 83 -20.10 2.80 -0.75
N TYR A 84 -19.77 2.21 -1.90
CA TYR A 84 -20.42 1.02 -2.43
C TYR A 84 -19.89 -0.25 -1.75
N GLU A 85 -20.81 -1.13 -1.36
CA GLU A 85 -20.47 -2.38 -0.68
C GLU A 85 -19.75 -3.35 -1.63
N GLU A 86 -20.13 -3.39 -2.90
CA GLU A 86 -19.49 -4.21 -3.93
C GLU A 86 -18.03 -3.80 -4.14
N ALA A 87 -17.76 -2.49 -4.14
CA ALA A 87 -16.42 -1.95 -4.30
C ALA A 87 -15.54 -2.30 -3.09
N LYS A 88 -16.07 -2.23 -1.86
CA LYS A 88 -15.36 -2.69 -0.65
C LYS A 88 -15.03 -4.18 -0.73
N ALA A 89 -15.96 -5.01 -1.20
CA ALA A 89 -15.74 -6.44 -1.35
C ALA A 89 -14.64 -6.72 -2.40
N ALA A 90 -14.66 -6.04 -3.54
CA ALA A 90 -13.64 -6.15 -4.57
C ALA A 90 -12.25 -5.72 -4.07
N LEU A 91 -12.17 -4.63 -3.30
CA LEU A 91 -10.92 -4.15 -2.68
C LEU A 91 -10.35 -5.17 -1.70
N LYS A 92 -11.19 -5.74 -0.82
CA LYS A 92 -10.79 -6.80 0.11
C LYS A 92 -10.31 -8.05 -0.63
N MET A 93 -11.00 -8.42 -1.70
CA MET A 93 -10.59 -9.55 -2.54
C MET A 93 -9.23 -9.27 -3.21
N ASN A 94 -9.01 -8.06 -3.73
CA ASN A 94 -7.73 -7.67 -4.33
C ASN A 94 -6.56 -7.73 -3.32
N ALA A 95 -6.79 -7.30 -2.08
CA ALA A 95 -5.79 -7.41 -1.01
C ALA A 95 -5.41 -8.86 -0.73
N ALA A 96 -6.40 -9.74 -0.56
CA ALA A 96 -6.19 -11.16 -0.33
C ALA A 96 -5.47 -11.85 -1.52
N CYS A 97 -5.89 -11.54 -2.75
CA CYS A 97 -5.25 -12.04 -3.96
C CYS A 97 -3.79 -11.58 -4.07
N SER A 98 -3.50 -10.31 -3.77
CA SER A 98 -2.14 -9.76 -3.82
C SER A 98 -1.20 -10.46 -2.84
N TYR A 99 -1.68 -10.73 -1.62
CA TYR A 99 -0.93 -11.53 -0.63
C TYR A 99 -0.72 -12.98 -1.10
N TRP A 100 -1.76 -13.60 -1.68
CA TRP A 100 -1.68 -14.96 -2.20
C TRP A 100 -0.70 -15.08 -3.38
N ILE A 101 -0.67 -14.13 -4.32
CA ILE A 101 0.24 -14.16 -5.46
C ILE A 101 1.70 -14.22 -4.99
N GLY A 102 2.08 -13.40 -4.01
CA GLY A 102 3.43 -13.39 -3.45
C GLY A 102 3.77 -14.64 -2.62
N SER A 103 2.78 -15.21 -1.93
CA SER A 103 2.96 -16.41 -1.11
C SER A 103 2.98 -17.69 -1.95
N ARG A 104 2.16 -17.75 -3.01
CA ARG A 104 2.01 -18.91 -3.89
C ARG A 104 3.32 -19.34 -4.51
N GLU A 105 4.12 -18.41 -5.02
CA GLU A 105 5.41 -18.73 -5.64
C GLU A 105 6.35 -19.41 -4.64
N ARG A 106 6.38 -18.92 -3.40
CA ARG A 106 7.23 -19.45 -2.31
C ARG A 106 6.77 -20.83 -1.84
N ILE A 107 5.47 -21.09 -1.84
CA ILE A 107 4.88 -22.38 -1.47
C ILE A 107 5.07 -23.40 -2.59
N MET A 108 4.84 -23.01 -3.85
CA MET A 108 4.93 -23.92 -4.99
C MET A 108 6.36 -24.30 -5.34
N ASN A 109 7.33 -23.40 -5.13
CA ASN A 109 8.75 -23.64 -5.43
C ASN A 109 9.51 -24.29 -4.27
N GLN A 110 8.82 -25.00 -3.37
CA GLN A 110 9.45 -25.76 -2.31
C GLN A 110 10.14 -27.01 -2.87
N MET A 111 11.27 -27.38 -2.28
CA MET A 111 11.95 -28.64 -2.61
C MET A 111 11.25 -29.79 -1.90
N VAL A 112 10.49 -30.58 -2.66
CA VAL A 112 9.78 -31.77 -2.17
C VAL A 112 10.53 -33.00 -2.63
N ILE A 113 10.80 -33.90 -1.68
CA ILE A 113 11.50 -35.14 -1.90
C ILE A 113 10.58 -36.29 -1.57
N TYR A 114 10.28 -37.14 -2.56
CA TYR A 114 9.43 -38.32 -2.39
C TYR A 114 10.26 -39.56 -2.07
N LYS A 115 9.65 -40.52 -1.37
CA LYS A 115 10.29 -41.81 -1.02
C LYS A 115 10.76 -42.59 -2.26
N ASP A 116 10.06 -42.46 -3.38
CA ASP A 116 10.35 -43.17 -4.63
C ASP A 116 11.55 -42.58 -5.40
N HIS A 117 12.24 -41.57 -4.85
CA HIS A 117 13.41 -40.98 -5.47
C HIS A 117 14.58 -41.98 -5.49
N PRO A 118 15.26 -42.17 -6.63
CA PRO A 118 16.23 -43.27 -6.84
C PRO A 118 17.45 -43.23 -5.92
N GLU A 119 17.79 -42.07 -5.35
CA GLU A 119 18.94 -41.87 -4.46
C GLU A 119 18.61 -42.03 -2.97
N ILE A 120 17.35 -42.33 -2.62
CA ILE A 120 16.89 -42.39 -1.23
C ILE A 120 16.71 -43.84 -0.80
N LEU A 121 17.47 -44.23 0.21
CA LEU A 121 17.49 -45.60 0.73
C LEU A 121 16.32 -45.88 1.67
N ASP A 122 16.09 -44.99 2.64
CA ASP A 122 14.99 -45.10 3.59
C ASP A 122 14.71 -43.73 4.22
N MET A 123 13.43 -43.33 4.25
CA MET A 123 12.96 -42.11 4.91
C MET A 123 12.45 -42.40 6.34
N GLY A 124 12.46 -43.65 6.79
CA GLY A 124 11.99 -44.06 8.12
C GLY A 124 10.46 -44.07 8.27
N TYR A 125 9.72 -44.02 7.15
CA TYR A 125 8.26 -44.05 7.14
C TYR A 125 7.73 -45.33 6.49
N ASP A 126 6.77 -45.95 7.17
CA ASP A 126 6.12 -47.15 6.69
C ASP A 126 5.11 -46.81 5.58
N SER A 127 5.32 -47.36 4.38
CA SER A 127 4.51 -47.05 3.19
C SER A 127 3.29 -47.98 3.11
N ASN A 128 2.56 -48.12 4.22
CA ASN A 128 1.53 -49.16 4.34
C ASN A 128 0.25 -48.88 3.55
N ASN A 129 0.01 -47.64 3.12
CA ASN A 129 -1.32 -47.23 2.61
C ASN A 129 -1.34 -46.79 1.13
N GLY A 130 -0.29 -47.05 0.35
CA GLY A 130 -0.26 -46.71 -1.09
C GLY A 130 -0.28 -45.20 -1.41
N THR A 131 -0.25 -44.35 -0.40
CA THR A 131 -0.12 -42.89 -0.55
C THR A 131 1.37 -42.52 -0.66
N PRO A 132 1.79 -41.76 -1.68
CA PRO A 132 3.18 -41.35 -1.82
C PRO A 132 3.57 -40.43 -0.65
N VAL A 133 4.54 -40.88 0.15
CA VAL A 133 5.08 -40.10 1.26
C VAL A 133 6.24 -39.25 0.74
N GLY A 134 6.23 -37.96 1.08
CA GLY A 134 7.30 -37.03 0.74
C GLY A 134 7.61 -36.08 1.90
N MET A 135 8.80 -35.49 1.85
CA MET A 135 9.30 -34.52 2.82
C MET A 135 9.67 -33.23 2.10
N ILE A 136 9.32 -32.09 2.70
CA ILE A 136 9.77 -30.78 2.26
C ILE A 136 11.11 -30.50 2.95
N ILE A 137 12.15 -30.18 2.17
CA ILE A 137 13.45 -29.78 2.70
C ILE A 137 13.66 -28.28 2.43
N PRO A 138 13.60 -27.43 3.47
CA PRO A 138 13.84 -26.01 3.33
C PRO A 138 15.31 -25.73 2.95
N GLN A 139 15.53 -24.96 1.89
CA GLN A 139 16.86 -24.52 1.47
C GLN A 139 17.31 -23.31 2.32
N THR A 140 17.72 -23.59 3.55
CA THR A 140 18.13 -22.55 4.51
C THR A 140 19.56 -22.10 4.25
N LEU A 141 19.75 -20.80 4.04
CA LEU A 141 21.07 -20.17 4.07
C LEU A 141 21.43 -19.90 5.52
N THR A 142 22.54 -20.46 6.00
CA THR A 142 22.94 -20.40 7.42
C THR A 142 23.27 -18.97 7.88
N MET A 143 23.76 -18.11 6.98
CA MET A 143 24.14 -16.74 7.31
C MET A 143 23.74 -15.76 6.19
N GLY A 144 22.76 -14.90 6.48
CA GLY A 144 22.34 -13.82 5.58
C GLY A 144 23.35 -12.67 5.53
N THR A 145 23.31 -11.90 4.44
CA THR A 145 24.32 -10.89 4.08
C THR A 145 24.52 -9.80 5.13
N ILE A 146 23.44 -9.30 5.75
CA ILE A 146 23.49 -8.16 6.67
C ILE A 146 23.49 -8.62 8.12
N THR A 147 22.42 -9.30 8.53
CA THR A 147 22.16 -9.60 9.96
C THR A 147 22.82 -10.89 10.42
N ARG A 148 23.47 -11.63 9.52
CA ARG A 148 23.99 -12.99 9.77
C ARG A 148 22.96 -14.01 10.26
N ARG A 149 21.67 -13.66 10.26
CA ARG A 149 20.59 -14.59 10.60
C ARG A 149 20.43 -15.60 9.49
N ALA A 150 19.99 -16.81 9.83
CA ALA A 150 19.60 -17.77 8.82
C ALA A 150 18.44 -17.20 7.99
N VAL A 151 18.42 -17.48 6.68
CA VAL A 151 17.39 -16.97 5.77
C VAL A 151 16.82 -18.11 4.92
N GLU A 152 15.50 -18.18 4.88
CA GLU A 152 14.74 -19.08 4.01
C GLU A 152 13.42 -18.36 3.62
N LYS A 153 12.94 -18.57 2.40
CA LYS A 153 11.92 -17.71 1.78
C LYS A 153 10.48 -18.01 2.20
N THR A 154 10.18 -19.20 2.73
CA THR A 154 8.79 -19.67 2.92
C THR A 154 8.45 -19.95 4.38
N TRP A 155 9.37 -20.55 5.12
CA TRP A 155 9.24 -21.00 6.50
C TRP A 155 9.87 -20.02 7.50
N MET A 156 10.87 -19.23 7.09
CA MET A 156 11.52 -18.23 7.96
C MET A 156 11.14 -16.79 7.61
N THR A 157 9.85 -16.57 7.37
CA THR A 157 9.27 -15.23 7.12
C THR A 157 8.27 -14.77 8.18
N ALA A 158 8.17 -15.52 9.28
CA ALA A 158 7.31 -15.22 10.43
C ALA A 158 7.88 -14.10 11.31
#